data_AF-A0A3D1HI77-F1
#
_entry.id   AF-A0A3D1HI77-F1
#
_cell.length_a   1.000
_cell.length_b   1.000
_cell.length_c   1.000
_cell.angle_alpha   90.00
_cell.angle_beta   90.00
_cell.angle_gamma   90.00
#
_symmetry.space_group_name_H-M   'P 1'
#
loop_
_entity.id
_entity.type
_entity.pdbx_description
1 polymer ?
#
loop_
_entity_poly.entity_id
_entity_poly.type
_entity_poly.pdbx_seq_one_letter_code
_entity_poly.pdbx_strand_id
1 'polypeptide(L)'
;RIGEVEISADILETIHKIRRSIRAVAINGTNERRDVYVSDRRWKNIVRLLRTSAFMHDRNKVALSDIFPIYNCLWQEPEERDGIRSIIVGALFSKVKETLGKMQQDLKEDIRLHRAASAQKRVSSRQLKRDADKKLYNKFYYKLLGCSAENTYIFAQDYQQLPPYGKGAQQGVLYNDRRNPSVVVVRSYDGSMAAPIGSRPVALARDDRYVYIDGVRIEVEPIAEGDSMQLPFADVTDSGRDYSTEIESIADYISDIENDMAENMFISEDDHKEIKVYLASLLKDIAFTRQDIEKLYD
;
A
#
# COMPACT_ATOMS: atom_id res chain seq x y z
N ARG A 1 13.90 40.68 7.75
CA ARG A 1 12.72 41.39 7.17
C ARG A 1 11.69 40.36 6.67
N ILE A 2 10.39 40.66 6.64
CA ILE A 2 9.36 39.69 6.17
C ILE A 2 9.69 39.14 4.76
N GLY A 3 10.22 39.97 3.86
CA GLY A 3 10.59 39.54 2.51
C GLY A 3 11.75 38.53 2.43
N GLU A 4 12.53 38.37 3.50
CA GLU A 4 13.67 37.45 3.59
C GLU A 4 13.29 36.08 4.15
N VAL A 5 12.04 35.91 4.61
CA VAL A 5 11.55 34.61 5.10
C VAL A 5 11.53 33.61 3.94
N GLU A 6 12.21 32.48 4.16
CA GLU A 6 12.40 31.43 3.18
C GLU A 6 11.13 30.62 2.96
N ILE A 7 10.92 30.19 1.72
CA ILE A 7 9.84 29.29 1.31
C ILE A 7 10.50 28.08 0.66
N SER A 8 10.34 26.91 1.26
CA SER A 8 10.91 25.68 0.71
C SER A 8 10.16 25.19 -0.53
N ALA A 9 10.82 24.33 -1.30
CA ALA A 9 10.21 23.64 -2.43
C ALA A 9 8.95 22.85 -2.02
N ASP A 10 8.99 22.15 -0.88
CA ASP A 10 7.87 21.39 -0.34
C ASP A 10 6.62 22.26 -0.08
N ILE A 11 6.81 23.50 0.41
CA ILE A 11 5.71 24.46 0.60
C ILE A 11 5.13 24.89 -0.74
N LEU A 12 5.98 25.19 -1.74
CA LEU A 12 5.52 25.55 -3.09
C LEU A 12 4.79 24.40 -3.78
N GLU A 13 5.26 23.16 -3.61
CA GLU A 13 4.59 21.97 -4.13
C GLU A 13 3.20 21.81 -3.51
N THR A 14 3.10 22.00 -2.19
CA THR A 14 1.81 21.95 -1.47
C THR A 14 0.86 23.04 -1.98
N ILE A 15 1.34 24.28 -2.20
CA ILE A 15 0.55 25.35 -2.82
C ILE A 15 0.08 24.98 -4.23
N HIS A 16 0.94 24.36 -5.05
CA HIS A 16 0.55 23.89 -6.39
C HIS A 16 -0.49 22.77 -6.34
N LYS A 17 -0.41 21.86 -5.36
CA LYS A 17 -1.44 20.83 -5.12
C LYS A 17 -2.77 21.51 -4.78
N ILE A 18 -2.77 22.45 -3.84
CA ILE A 18 -3.97 23.21 -3.46
C ILE A 18 -4.57 23.94 -4.66
N ARG A 19 -3.77 24.69 -5.43
CA ARG A 19 -4.23 25.44 -6.61
C ARG A 19 -4.90 24.53 -7.66
N ARG A 20 -4.46 23.29 -7.81
CA ARG A 20 -5.11 22.31 -8.70
C ARG A 20 -6.41 21.78 -8.10
N SER A 21 -6.41 21.48 -6.80
CA SER A 21 -7.56 20.89 -6.11
C SER A 21 -8.75 21.84 -5.98
N ILE A 22 -8.53 23.16 -5.83
CA ILE A 22 -9.62 24.15 -5.73
C ILE A 22 -10.42 24.34 -7.03
N ARG A 23 -10.06 23.66 -8.13
CA ARG A 23 -10.88 23.63 -9.35
C ARG A 23 -12.09 22.69 -9.26
N ALA A 24 -12.16 21.90 -8.19
CA ALA A 24 -13.21 20.90 -7.99
C ALA A 24 -13.61 20.82 -6.50
N VAL A 25 -13.97 21.97 -5.91
CA VAL A 25 -14.38 22.10 -4.51
C VAL A 25 -15.75 21.47 -4.31
N ALA A 26 -15.86 20.55 -3.35
CA ALA A 26 -17.15 19.97 -2.97
C ALA A 26 -17.99 20.98 -2.18
N ILE A 27 -19.28 21.07 -2.49
CA ILE A 27 -20.21 21.96 -1.80
C ILE A 27 -20.94 21.18 -0.70
N ASN A 28 -20.93 21.74 0.51
CA ASN A 28 -21.51 21.08 1.66
C ASN A 28 -23.02 20.82 1.47
N GLY A 29 -23.43 19.59 1.78
CA GLY A 29 -24.82 19.16 1.67
C GLY A 29 -25.29 18.85 0.25
N THR A 30 -24.41 18.87 -0.76
CA THR A 30 -24.76 18.53 -2.15
C THR A 30 -23.70 17.62 -2.79
N ASN A 31 -24.02 17.08 -3.97
CA ASN A 31 -23.04 16.38 -4.83
C ASN A 31 -22.39 17.33 -5.85
N GLU A 32 -22.59 18.65 -5.71
CA GLU A 32 -22.05 19.66 -6.62
C GLU A 32 -20.55 19.87 -6.38
N ARG A 33 -19.82 20.14 -7.47
CA ARG A 33 -18.43 20.61 -7.42
C ARG A 33 -18.27 21.92 -8.16
N ARG A 34 -17.60 22.89 -7.54
CA ARG A 34 -17.35 24.22 -8.11
C ARG A 34 -15.87 24.43 -8.43
N ASP A 35 -15.62 25.15 -9.51
CA ASP A 35 -14.29 25.66 -9.87
C ASP A 35 -14.08 27.03 -9.23
N VAL A 36 -13.23 27.10 -8.22
CA VAL A 36 -12.93 28.34 -7.49
C VAL A 36 -11.72 29.01 -8.13
N TYR A 37 -11.98 30.06 -8.91
CA TYR A 37 -10.92 30.85 -9.53
C TYR A 37 -10.22 31.76 -8.51
N VAL A 38 -8.89 31.62 -8.44
CA VAL A 38 -8.00 32.48 -7.64
C VAL A 38 -6.91 33.05 -8.52
N SER A 39 -6.89 34.37 -8.66
CA SER A 39 -5.92 35.08 -9.52
C SER A 39 -4.48 34.99 -9.00
N ASP A 40 -3.51 35.09 -9.91
CA ASP A 40 -2.08 35.09 -9.55
C ASP A 40 -1.71 36.24 -8.61
N ARG A 41 -2.42 37.38 -8.70
CA ARG A 41 -2.28 38.48 -7.75
C ARG A 41 -2.66 38.05 -6.33
N ARG A 42 -3.76 37.31 -6.17
CA ARG A 42 -4.19 36.80 -4.86
C ARG A 42 -3.19 35.78 -4.32
N TRP A 43 -2.66 34.88 -5.17
CA TRP A 43 -1.59 33.96 -4.77
C TRP A 43 -0.32 34.68 -4.29
N LYS A 44 0.11 35.75 -4.95
CA LYS A 44 1.23 36.58 -4.47
C LYS A 44 0.98 37.18 -3.09
N ASN A 45 -0.25 37.61 -2.82
CA ASN A 45 -0.64 38.12 -1.50
C ASN A 45 -0.67 37.00 -0.45
N ILE A 46 -1.18 35.81 -0.78
CA ILE A 46 -1.15 34.64 0.10
C ILE A 46 0.29 34.29 0.48
N VAL A 47 1.21 34.27 -0.49
CA VAL A 47 2.63 34.02 -0.23
C VAL A 47 3.22 35.06 0.75
N ARG A 48 2.79 36.32 0.67
CA ARG A 48 3.19 37.34 1.64
C ARG A 48 2.59 37.07 3.02
N LEU A 49 1.33 36.61 3.11
CA LEU A 49 0.71 36.21 4.38
C LEU A 49 1.43 35.04 5.03
N LEU A 50 1.85 34.02 4.25
CA LEU A 50 2.65 32.90 4.76
C LEU A 50 3.95 33.38 5.41
N ARG A 51 4.67 34.28 4.73
CA ARG A 51 5.89 34.88 5.29
C ARG A 51 5.63 35.69 6.55
N THR A 52 4.54 36.44 6.58
CA THR A 52 4.13 37.16 7.80
C THR A 52 3.81 36.17 8.93
N SER A 53 3.08 35.09 8.65
CA SER A 53 2.77 34.05 9.64
C SER A 53 4.04 33.48 10.26
N ALA A 54 4.97 33.03 9.43
CA ALA A 54 6.27 32.53 9.91
C ALA A 54 7.03 33.58 10.73
N PHE A 55 7.08 34.83 10.26
CA PHE A 55 7.73 35.93 10.96
C PHE A 55 7.11 36.23 12.33
N MET A 56 5.78 36.13 12.47
CA MET A 56 5.07 36.34 13.74
C MET A 56 5.32 35.20 14.75
N HIS A 57 5.80 34.05 14.29
CA HIS A 57 6.26 32.93 15.13
C HIS A 57 7.78 32.92 15.30
N ASP A 58 8.45 34.07 15.06
CA ASP A 58 9.91 34.21 15.12
C ASP A 58 10.70 33.22 14.22
N ARG A 59 10.07 32.70 13.17
CA ARG A 59 10.69 31.80 12.19
C ARG A 59 11.21 32.57 10.98
N ASN A 60 12.39 32.17 10.51
CA ASN A 60 12.96 32.65 9.25
C ASN A 60 12.54 31.81 8.03
N LYS A 61 11.72 30.77 8.23
CA LYS A 61 11.24 29.85 7.19
C LYS A 61 9.77 29.52 7.40
N VAL A 62 9.02 29.48 6.30
CA VAL A 62 7.60 29.06 6.28
C VAL A 62 7.50 27.56 6.59
N ALA A 63 6.63 27.23 7.53
CA ALA A 63 6.30 25.87 7.96
C ALA A 63 4.98 25.41 7.32
N LEU A 64 4.70 24.11 7.40
CA LEU A 64 3.44 23.56 6.87
C LEU A 64 2.22 24.12 7.61
N SER A 65 2.32 24.39 8.91
CA SER A 65 1.22 24.98 9.69
C SER A 65 0.79 26.36 9.16
N ASP A 66 1.71 27.15 8.60
CA ASP A 66 1.39 28.46 8.00
C ASP A 66 0.46 28.36 6.79
N ILE A 67 0.43 27.21 6.09
CA ILE A 67 -0.45 26.99 4.95
C ILE A 67 -1.89 26.86 5.41
N PHE A 68 -2.14 26.32 6.60
CA PHE A 68 -3.51 25.99 7.00
C PHE A 68 -4.47 27.19 6.89
N PRO A 69 -4.18 28.37 7.47
CA PRO A 69 -5.11 29.51 7.48
C PRO A 69 -5.44 30.09 6.10
N ILE A 70 -4.73 29.71 5.04
CA ILE A 70 -4.96 30.28 3.70
C ILE A 70 -6.33 29.90 3.12
N TYR A 71 -7.03 28.88 3.64
CA TYR A 71 -8.39 28.56 3.19
C TYR A 71 -9.30 29.79 3.26
N ASN A 72 -9.11 30.66 4.27
CA ASN A 72 -9.85 31.92 4.43
C ASN A 72 -9.62 32.95 3.32
N CYS A 73 -8.59 32.75 2.48
CA CYS A 73 -8.27 33.62 1.35
C CYS A 73 -8.76 33.06 0.00
N LEU A 74 -9.27 31.83 -0.03
CA LEU A 74 -9.51 31.08 -1.26
C LEU A 74 -10.99 31.04 -1.65
N TRP A 75 -11.91 30.84 -0.70
CA TRP A 75 -13.35 30.79 -1.00
C TRP A 75 -13.88 32.14 -1.48
N GLN A 76 -14.89 32.12 -2.34
CA GLN A 76 -15.63 33.30 -2.79
C GLN A 76 -17.03 33.32 -2.15
N GLU A 77 -17.65 32.15 -2.04
CA GLU A 77 -18.96 31.97 -1.41
C GLU A 77 -18.86 31.15 -0.12
N PRO A 78 -19.71 31.41 0.90
CA PRO A 78 -19.64 30.70 2.18
C PRO A 78 -19.74 29.18 2.07
N GLU A 79 -20.47 28.65 1.09
CA GLU A 79 -20.67 27.22 0.90
C GLU A 79 -19.40 26.48 0.43
N GLU A 80 -18.40 27.21 -0.08
CA GLU A 80 -17.12 26.66 -0.54
C GLU A 80 -16.11 26.52 0.61
N ARG A 81 -16.32 27.24 1.71
CA ARG A 81 -15.37 27.36 2.83
C ARG A 81 -14.88 26.02 3.33
N ASP A 82 -15.81 25.14 3.68
CA ASP A 82 -15.49 23.84 4.31
C ASP A 82 -14.87 22.87 3.30
N GLY A 83 -15.33 22.90 2.05
CA GLY A 83 -14.73 22.12 0.96
C GLY A 83 -13.27 22.53 0.69
N ILE A 84 -12.99 23.83 0.69
CA ILE A 84 -11.61 24.34 0.57
C ILE A 84 -10.78 23.98 1.79
N ARG A 85 -11.33 24.12 3.00
CA ARG A 85 -10.63 23.76 4.22
C ARG A 85 -10.23 22.28 4.23
N SER A 86 -11.14 21.39 3.85
CA SER A 86 -10.86 19.96 3.65
C SER A 86 -9.78 19.70 2.58
N ILE A 87 -9.74 20.50 1.50
CA ILE A 87 -8.66 20.45 0.50
C ILE A 87 -7.31 20.82 1.12
N ILE A 88 -7.25 21.85 1.97
CA ILE A 88 -6.02 22.26 2.66
C ILE A 88 -5.52 21.13 3.56
N VAL A 89 -6.39 20.58 4.42
CA VAL A 89 -6.06 19.42 5.28
C VAL A 89 -5.50 18.27 4.45
N GLY A 90 -6.20 17.88 3.38
CA GLY A 90 -5.74 16.80 2.50
C GLY A 90 -4.40 17.07 1.82
N ALA A 91 -4.13 18.33 1.45
CA ALA A 91 -2.85 18.71 0.83
C ALA A 91 -1.69 18.65 1.83
N LEU A 92 -1.89 19.10 3.08
CA LEU A 92 -0.89 19.11 4.14
C LEU A 92 -0.38 17.70 4.47
N PHE A 93 -1.28 16.73 4.55
CA PHE A 93 -0.95 15.34 4.88
C PHE A 93 -0.78 14.43 3.64
N SER A 94 -0.81 15.00 2.43
CA SER A 94 -0.72 14.22 1.18
C SER A 94 0.56 13.38 1.09
N LYS A 95 1.71 13.97 1.40
CA LYS A 95 3.02 13.29 1.39
C LYS A 95 3.07 12.13 2.39
N VAL A 96 2.48 12.33 3.56
CA VAL A 96 2.38 11.31 4.61
C VAL A 96 1.52 10.15 4.13
N LYS A 97 0.33 10.45 3.59
CA LYS A 97 -0.60 9.44 3.05
C LYS A 97 0.02 8.65 1.91
N GLU A 98 0.73 9.31 0.99
CA GLU A 98 1.43 8.66 -0.12
C GLU A 98 2.56 7.75 0.38
N THR A 99 3.33 8.19 1.38
CA THR A 99 4.45 7.42 1.95
C THR A 99 3.94 6.20 2.72
N LEU A 100 2.94 6.39 3.59
CA LEU A 100 2.29 5.31 4.32
C LEU A 100 1.67 4.29 3.37
N GLY A 101 0.97 4.74 2.32
CA GLY A 101 0.36 3.85 1.33
C GLY A 101 1.37 2.99 0.57
N LYS A 102 2.54 3.54 0.22
CA LYS A 102 3.64 2.76 -0.37
C LYS A 102 4.20 1.74 0.62
N MET A 103 4.49 2.18 1.84
CA MET A 103 5.01 1.30 2.90
C MET A 103 4.07 0.11 3.17
N GLN A 104 2.75 0.36 3.24
CA GLN A 104 1.74 -0.69 3.40
C GLN A 104 1.73 -1.70 2.23
N GLN A 105 1.93 -1.24 1.00
CA GLN A 105 2.01 -2.11 -0.16
C GLN A 105 3.26 -2.99 -0.12
N ASP A 106 4.40 -2.40 0.25
CA ASP A 106 5.68 -3.10 0.35
C ASP A 106 5.64 -4.13 1.49
N LEU A 107 5.17 -3.73 2.67
CA LEU A 107 4.98 -4.60 3.83
C LEU A 107 4.09 -5.80 3.51
N LYS A 108 2.99 -5.58 2.79
CA LYS A 108 2.08 -6.65 2.41
C LYS A 108 2.76 -7.71 1.52
N GLU A 109 3.63 -7.28 0.62
CA GLU A 109 4.43 -8.21 -0.17
C GLU A 109 5.46 -8.93 0.69
N ASP A 110 6.19 -8.23 1.55
CA ASP A 110 7.21 -8.85 2.39
C ASP A 110 6.61 -9.87 3.37
N ILE A 111 5.45 -9.60 3.97
CA ILE A 111 4.71 -10.59 4.77
C ILE A 111 4.33 -11.82 3.93
N ARG A 112 3.88 -11.62 2.68
CA ARG A 112 3.54 -12.72 1.76
C ARG A 112 4.76 -13.61 1.51
N LEU A 113 5.93 -12.99 1.33
CA LEU A 113 7.20 -13.67 1.08
C LEU A 113 7.71 -14.39 2.33
N HIS A 114 7.68 -13.74 3.50
CA HIS A 114 8.11 -14.34 4.77
C HIS A 114 7.28 -15.58 5.11
N ARG A 115 5.95 -15.52 4.95
CA ARG A 115 5.06 -16.67 5.16
C ARG A 115 5.38 -17.83 4.23
N ALA A 116 5.69 -17.54 2.96
CA ALA A 116 6.09 -18.56 2.00
C ALA A 116 7.43 -19.22 2.38
N ALA A 117 8.41 -18.44 2.87
CA ALA A 117 9.70 -18.93 3.37
C ALA A 117 9.55 -19.83 4.61
N SER A 118 8.77 -19.39 5.60
CA SER A 118 8.53 -20.13 6.83
C SER A 118 7.74 -21.43 6.62
N ALA A 119 6.88 -21.47 5.60
CA ALA A 119 6.20 -22.68 5.14
C ALA A 119 7.16 -23.80 4.69
N GLN A 120 8.26 -23.47 3.99
CA GLN A 120 9.24 -24.47 3.55
C GLN A 120 9.99 -25.11 4.71
N LYS A 121 10.30 -24.34 5.76
CA LYS A 121 11.03 -24.84 6.93
C LYS A 121 10.22 -25.85 7.75
N ARG A 122 8.87 -25.85 7.61
CA ARG A 122 7.97 -26.79 8.29
C ARG A 122 7.75 -28.11 7.54
N VAL A 123 8.34 -28.26 6.35
CA VAL A 123 8.22 -29.48 5.54
C VAL A 123 9.10 -30.58 6.15
N SER A 124 8.55 -31.79 6.33
CA SER A 124 9.30 -32.92 6.88
C SER A 124 10.50 -33.25 6.01
N SER A 125 11.65 -33.59 6.61
CA SER A 125 12.85 -34.09 5.89
C SER A 125 12.56 -35.25 4.94
N ARG A 126 11.49 -36.03 5.21
CA ARG A 126 11.00 -37.12 4.36
C ARG A 126 10.27 -36.62 3.11
N GLN A 127 9.52 -35.52 3.22
CA GLN A 127 8.84 -34.87 2.09
C GLN A 127 9.84 -34.09 1.21
N LEU A 128 10.84 -33.44 1.84
CA LEU A 128 11.95 -32.80 1.13
C LEU A 128 12.73 -33.78 0.25
N LYS A 129 12.98 -35.02 0.72
CA LYS A 129 13.60 -36.07 -0.11
C LYS A 129 12.69 -36.61 -1.21
N ARG A 130 11.38 -36.73 -0.95
CA ARG A 130 10.40 -37.28 -1.91
C ARG A 130 10.24 -36.40 -3.14
N ASP A 131 10.28 -35.09 -2.95
CA ASP A 131 9.99 -34.10 -3.99
C ASP A 131 11.27 -33.35 -4.44
N ALA A 132 12.46 -33.90 -4.13
CA ALA A 132 13.76 -33.33 -4.49
C ALA A 132 14.04 -33.33 -6.00
N ASP A 133 13.26 -34.08 -6.77
CA ASP A 133 13.35 -34.23 -8.22
C ASP A 133 12.57 -33.15 -9.00
N LYS A 134 11.82 -32.28 -8.31
CA LYS A 134 10.94 -31.26 -8.90
C LYS A 134 11.59 -29.89 -8.94
N LYS A 135 11.44 -29.18 -10.05
CA LYS A 135 12.03 -27.85 -10.26
C LYS A 135 11.23 -26.78 -9.53
N LEU A 136 11.92 -26.02 -8.69
CA LEU A 136 11.32 -25.05 -7.77
C LEU A 136 11.56 -23.62 -8.25
N TYR A 137 10.48 -22.91 -8.58
CA TYR A 137 10.48 -21.52 -9.04
C TYR A 137 10.25 -20.56 -7.89
N ASN A 138 11.08 -19.52 -7.81
CA ASN A 138 11.10 -18.55 -6.70
C ASN A 138 11.12 -19.21 -5.33
N LYS A 139 11.71 -20.40 -5.24
CA LYS A 139 11.69 -21.28 -4.07
C LYS A 139 10.26 -21.77 -3.69
N PHE A 140 9.17 -21.14 -4.11
CA PHE A 140 7.84 -21.43 -3.57
C PHE A 140 6.90 -22.20 -4.48
N TYR A 141 7.22 -22.36 -5.76
CA TYR A 141 6.27 -22.85 -6.75
C TYR A 141 6.84 -24.00 -7.57
N TYR A 142 5.99 -24.96 -7.92
CA TYR A 142 6.27 -25.92 -8.99
C TYR A 142 5.52 -25.50 -10.26
N LYS A 143 6.18 -25.64 -11.41
CA LYS A 143 5.54 -25.40 -12.71
C LYS A 143 4.76 -26.64 -13.15
N LEU A 144 3.58 -26.40 -13.69
CA LEU A 144 2.71 -27.43 -14.24
C LEU A 144 2.79 -27.43 -15.76
N LEU A 145 3.18 -28.57 -16.33
CA LEU A 145 3.38 -28.75 -17.76
C LEU A 145 2.09 -29.21 -18.44
N GLY A 146 1.85 -28.74 -19.67
CA GLY A 146 0.71 -29.17 -20.48
C GLY A 146 -0.65 -28.60 -20.04
N CYS A 147 -0.66 -27.57 -19.18
CA CYS A 147 -1.85 -26.79 -18.90
C CYS A 147 -2.26 -25.93 -20.11
N SER A 148 -3.55 -25.56 -20.19
CA SER A 148 -4.05 -24.65 -21.22
C SER A 148 -3.39 -23.26 -21.19
N ALA A 149 -2.83 -22.86 -20.05
CA ALA A 149 -1.95 -21.72 -19.91
C ALA A 149 -0.50 -22.19 -19.66
N GLU A 150 0.44 -21.74 -20.51
CA GLU A 150 1.86 -22.14 -20.47
C GLU A 150 2.55 -21.82 -19.14
N ASN A 151 2.06 -20.80 -18.43
CA ASN A 151 2.61 -20.29 -17.17
C ASN A 151 1.70 -20.65 -16.00
N THR A 152 1.45 -21.95 -15.79
CA THR A 152 0.66 -22.43 -14.64
C THR A 152 1.57 -22.96 -13.54
N TYR A 153 1.34 -22.50 -12.30
CA TYR A 153 2.16 -22.86 -11.14
C TYR A 153 1.29 -23.29 -9.97
N ILE A 154 1.77 -24.27 -9.19
CA ILE A 154 1.19 -24.67 -7.90
C ILE A 154 2.13 -24.32 -6.77
N PHE A 155 1.60 -23.87 -5.64
CA PHE A 155 2.41 -23.61 -4.45
C PHE A 155 3.00 -24.92 -3.91
N ALA A 156 4.31 -24.96 -3.68
CA ALA A 156 5.04 -26.19 -3.39
C ALA A 156 4.57 -26.86 -2.09
N GLN A 157 4.25 -26.06 -1.06
CA GLN A 157 3.71 -26.57 0.20
C GLN A 157 2.31 -27.18 0.00
N ASP A 158 1.45 -26.51 -0.77
CA ASP A 158 0.10 -27.00 -1.07
C ASP A 158 0.22 -28.36 -1.75
N TYR A 159 1.05 -28.46 -2.81
CA TYR A 159 1.33 -29.71 -3.50
C TYR A 159 1.79 -30.80 -2.53
N GLN A 160 2.77 -30.52 -1.68
CA GLN A 160 3.31 -31.51 -0.74
C GLN A 160 2.28 -32.06 0.25
N GLN A 161 1.26 -31.27 0.59
CA GLN A 161 0.17 -31.63 1.51
C GLN A 161 -1.04 -32.25 0.81
N LEU A 162 -1.10 -32.26 -0.53
CA LEU A 162 -2.23 -32.84 -1.25
C LEU A 162 -2.42 -34.33 -0.93
N PRO A 163 -3.67 -34.79 -0.84
CA PRO A 163 -3.96 -36.20 -0.67
C PRO A 163 -3.50 -37.01 -1.89
N PRO A 164 -3.06 -38.27 -1.69
CA PRO A 164 -2.78 -39.17 -2.80
C PRO A 164 -4.00 -39.37 -3.69
N TYR A 165 -3.79 -39.39 -5.00
CA TYR A 165 -4.83 -39.66 -5.97
C TYR A 165 -5.56 -40.97 -5.66
N GLY A 166 -6.88 -40.95 -5.74
CA GLY A 166 -7.75 -42.08 -5.38
C GLY A 166 -8.02 -42.25 -3.88
N LYS A 167 -7.36 -41.50 -2.98
CA LYS A 167 -7.61 -41.53 -1.52
C LYS A 167 -8.39 -40.33 -0.99
N GLY A 168 -8.75 -39.39 -1.85
CA GLY A 168 -9.48 -38.16 -1.52
C GLY A 168 -9.08 -37.01 -2.44
N ALA A 169 -9.74 -35.87 -2.28
CA ALA A 169 -9.40 -34.64 -2.97
C ALA A 169 -9.44 -33.45 -1.99
N GLN A 170 -8.46 -32.57 -2.11
CA GLN A 170 -8.39 -31.30 -1.39
C GLN A 170 -9.07 -30.23 -2.24
N GLN A 171 -9.93 -29.41 -1.61
CA GLN A 171 -10.48 -28.24 -2.30
C GLN A 171 -9.37 -27.21 -2.54
N GLY A 172 -9.41 -26.58 -3.71
CA GLY A 172 -8.44 -25.60 -4.14
C GLY A 172 -9.05 -24.54 -5.03
N VAL A 173 -8.24 -23.55 -5.37
CA VAL A 173 -8.62 -22.45 -6.26
C VAL A 173 -7.55 -22.24 -7.33
N LEU A 174 -8.00 -21.91 -8.53
CA LEU A 174 -7.17 -21.55 -9.67
C LEU A 174 -7.50 -20.10 -10.06
N TYR A 175 -6.50 -19.23 -10.15
CA TYR A 175 -6.68 -17.81 -10.47
C TYR A 175 -5.47 -17.23 -11.21
N ASN A 176 -5.64 -16.12 -11.92
CA ASN A 176 -4.55 -15.40 -12.58
C ASN A 176 -3.80 -14.51 -11.58
N ASP A 177 -2.47 -14.44 -11.69
CA ASP A 177 -1.68 -13.53 -10.87
C ASP A 177 -2.08 -12.07 -11.14
N ARG A 178 -2.24 -11.29 -10.07
CA ARG A 178 -2.72 -9.92 -10.15
C ARG A 178 -1.74 -8.98 -10.87
N ARG A 179 -0.43 -9.26 -10.76
CA ARG A 179 0.64 -8.45 -11.36
C ARG A 179 1.02 -8.96 -12.74
N ASN A 180 0.83 -10.25 -13.01
CA ASN A 180 1.06 -10.85 -14.32
C ASN A 180 -0.12 -11.75 -14.75
N PRO A 181 -1.11 -11.20 -15.48
CA PRO A 181 -2.29 -11.96 -15.91
C PRO A 181 -1.98 -13.18 -16.78
N SER A 182 -0.79 -13.25 -17.40
CA SER A 182 -0.35 -14.42 -18.17
C SER A 182 0.03 -15.62 -17.30
N VAL A 183 0.16 -15.42 -15.99
CA VAL A 183 0.51 -16.44 -15.01
C VAL A 183 -0.75 -16.92 -14.28
N VAL A 184 -0.90 -18.24 -14.19
CA VAL A 184 -2.00 -18.91 -13.48
C VAL A 184 -1.44 -19.58 -12.23
N VAL A 185 -2.08 -19.36 -11.08
CA VAL A 185 -1.67 -19.91 -9.79
C VAL A 185 -2.75 -20.85 -9.26
N VAL A 186 -2.32 -22.03 -8.82
CA VAL A 186 -3.14 -23.04 -8.15
C VAL A 186 -2.78 -23.07 -6.67
N ARG A 187 -3.80 -22.99 -5.80
CA ARG A 187 -3.65 -23.03 -4.34
C ARG A 187 -4.63 -24.01 -3.71
N SER A 188 -4.22 -24.61 -2.60
CA SER A 188 -5.16 -25.27 -1.70
C SER A 188 -6.07 -24.21 -1.05
N TYR A 189 -7.31 -24.58 -0.75
CA TYR A 189 -8.29 -23.68 -0.17
C TYR A 189 -9.15 -24.42 0.85
N ASP A 190 -9.16 -23.92 2.08
CA ASP A 190 -9.89 -24.47 3.22
C ASP A 190 -11.10 -23.61 3.63
N GLY A 191 -11.33 -22.48 2.95
CA GLY A 191 -12.41 -21.54 3.26
C GLY A 191 -12.10 -20.53 4.35
N SER A 192 -10.88 -20.51 4.92
CA SER A 192 -10.50 -19.61 6.01
C SER A 192 -10.27 -18.15 5.58
N MET A 193 -9.95 -17.92 4.30
CA MET A 193 -9.75 -16.59 3.72
C MET A 193 -10.61 -16.42 2.47
N ALA A 194 -11.01 -15.19 2.13
CA ALA A 194 -11.74 -14.93 0.89
C ALA A 194 -10.91 -15.31 -0.35
N ALA A 195 -11.48 -16.12 -1.24
CA ALA A 195 -10.83 -16.52 -2.48
C ALA A 195 -10.55 -15.30 -3.40
N PRO A 196 -9.43 -15.26 -4.13
CA PRO A 196 -9.12 -14.19 -5.07
C PRO A 196 -10.23 -13.96 -6.11
N ILE A 197 -10.49 -12.70 -6.46
CA ILE A 197 -11.52 -12.34 -7.45
C ILE A 197 -11.21 -13.01 -8.80
N GLY A 198 -12.20 -13.71 -9.37
CA GLY A 198 -12.03 -14.49 -10.60
C GLY A 198 -11.49 -15.91 -10.39
N SER A 199 -11.34 -16.36 -9.14
CA SER A 199 -10.91 -17.72 -8.84
C SER A 199 -11.93 -18.76 -9.27
N ARG A 200 -11.46 -19.82 -9.93
CA ARG A 200 -12.23 -21.04 -10.23
C ARG A 200 -11.95 -22.10 -9.15
N PRO A 201 -12.98 -22.66 -8.48
CA PRO A 201 -12.77 -23.76 -7.56
C PRO A 201 -12.34 -25.02 -8.32
N VAL A 202 -11.45 -25.80 -7.72
CA VAL A 202 -10.89 -27.02 -8.29
C VAL A 202 -10.68 -28.10 -7.22
N ALA A 203 -10.83 -29.36 -7.60
CA ALA A 203 -10.46 -30.50 -6.77
C ALA A 203 -9.01 -30.90 -7.05
N LEU A 204 -8.18 -30.94 -6.01
CA LEU A 204 -6.74 -31.20 -6.10
C LEU A 204 -6.38 -32.54 -5.45
N ALA A 205 -5.64 -33.37 -6.16
CA ALA A 205 -4.97 -34.55 -5.62
C ALA A 205 -3.60 -34.70 -6.27
N ARG A 206 -2.75 -35.60 -5.76
CA ARG A 206 -1.43 -35.81 -6.34
C ARG A 206 -0.97 -37.26 -6.37
N ASP A 207 0.05 -37.53 -7.16
CA ASP A 207 0.97 -38.66 -6.93
C ASP A 207 2.41 -38.14 -6.81
N ASP A 208 3.40 -38.97 -7.14
CA ASP A 208 4.82 -38.60 -7.06
C ASP A 208 5.28 -37.67 -8.19
N ARG A 209 4.60 -37.63 -9.33
CA ARG A 209 5.06 -36.89 -10.53
C ARG A 209 4.00 -35.95 -11.09
N TYR A 210 2.74 -36.18 -10.75
CA TYR A 210 1.59 -35.49 -11.30
C TYR A 210 0.77 -34.81 -10.20
N VAL A 211 0.17 -33.70 -10.57
CA VAL A 211 -0.97 -33.12 -9.88
C VAL A 211 -2.23 -33.42 -10.69
N TYR A 212 -3.31 -33.71 -9.99
CA TYR A 212 -4.62 -33.94 -10.57
C TYR A 212 -5.51 -32.76 -10.23
N ILE A 213 -5.94 -32.02 -11.26
CA ILE A 213 -6.86 -30.88 -11.12
C ILE A 213 -8.18 -31.28 -11.76
N ASP A 214 -9.25 -31.38 -10.96
CA ASP A 214 -10.56 -31.89 -11.39
C ASP A 214 -10.47 -33.28 -12.06
N GLY A 215 -9.51 -34.11 -11.60
CA GLY A 215 -9.22 -35.43 -12.16
C GLY A 215 -8.35 -35.44 -13.42
N VAL A 216 -8.03 -34.28 -14.00
CA VAL A 216 -7.10 -34.17 -15.14
C VAL A 216 -5.66 -34.28 -14.63
N ARG A 217 -4.91 -35.22 -15.20
CA ARG A 217 -3.51 -35.48 -14.86
C ARG A 217 -2.59 -34.45 -15.52
N ILE A 218 -1.80 -33.75 -14.71
CA ILE A 218 -0.90 -32.67 -15.14
C ILE A 218 0.49 -32.94 -14.55
N GLU A 219 1.52 -32.88 -15.39
CA GLU A 219 2.90 -33.18 -14.97
C GLU A 219 3.52 -31.99 -14.24
N VAL A 220 4.24 -32.28 -13.16
CA VAL A 220 5.06 -31.30 -12.45
C VAL A 220 6.45 -31.30 -13.08
N GLU A 221 6.96 -30.12 -13.44
CA GLU A 221 8.26 -30.00 -14.11
C GLU A 221 9.40 -30.59 -13.24
N PRO A 222 10.15 -31.60 -13.73
CA PRO A 222 11.31 -32.13 -13.04
C PRO A 222 12.53 -31.21 -13.18
N ILE A 223 13.53 -31.38 -12.33
CA ILE A 223 14.84 -30.71 -12.47
C ILE A 223 15.54 -31.28 -13.72
N ALA A 224 15.86 -30.44 -14.70
CA ALA A 224 16.75 -30.80 -15.80
C ALA A 224 18.22 -30.47 -15.45
N GLU A 225 19.16 -31.31 -15.89
CA GLU A 225 20.59 -31.03 -15.76
C GLU A 225 20.97 -29.80 -16.59
N GLY A 226 21.43 -28.72 -15.94
CA GLY A 226 21.98 -27.53 -16.60
C GLY A 226 21.01 -26.36 -16.81
N ASP A 227 19.83 -26.36 -16.19
CA ASP A 227 18.87 -25.26 -16.37
C ASP A 227 19.36 -23.92 -15.78
N SER A 228 19.55 -22.93 -16.66
CA SER A 228 19.62 -21.53 -16.26
C SER A 228 18.24 -21.08 -15.76
N MET A 229 18.17 -20.67 -14.50
CA MET A 229 16.95 -20.28 -13.81
C MET A 229 16.38 -18.98 -14.43
N GLN A 230 15.41 -19.09 -15.36
CA GLN A 230 14.61 -17.95 -15.80
C GLN A 230 13.36 -17.88 -14.94
N LEU A 231 13.28 -16.85 -14.10
CA LEU A 231 12.18 -16.63 -13.18
C LEU A 231 11.03 -15.91 -13.91
N PRO A 232 9.80 -16.46 -13.91
CA PRO A 232 8.63 -15.81 -14.50
C PRO A 232 7.93 -14.81 -13.55
N PHE A 233 8.44 -14.66 -12.32
CA PHE A 233 7.98 -13.64 -11.38
C PHE A 233 9.17 -12.79 -10.92
N ALA A 234 8.90 -11.55 -10.50
CA ALA A 234 9.91 -10.61 -10.01
C ALA A 234 10.72 -11.19 -8.85
N ASP A 235 12.03 -10.93 -8.86
CA ASP A 235 12.99 -11.41 -7.87
C ASP A 235 12.54 -11.11 -6.44
N VAL A 236 12.58 -12.15 -5.60
CA VAL A 236 12.22 -12.08 -4.18
C VAL A 236 13.51 -11.96 -3.37
N THR A 237 13.95 -10.73 -3.15
CA THR A 237 14.95 -10.40 -2.13
C THR A 237 14.21 -9.98 -0.87
N ASP A 238 14.55 -10.57 0.27
CA ASP A 238 14.26 -9.99 1.58
C ASP A 238 14.79 -8.55 1.57
N SER A 239 13.89 -7.58 1.70
CA SER A 239 14.21 -6.17 1.45
C SER A 239 15.20 -5.62 2.48
N GLY A 240 15.36 -6.28 3.63
CA GLY A 240 16.16 -5.80 4.76
C GLY A 240 15.64 -4.48 5.31
N ARG A 241 14.39 -4.13 5.00
CA ARG A 241 13.78 -2.85 5.32
C ARG A 241 13.23 -2.84 6.74
N ASP A 242 13.60 -1.83 7.50
CA ASP A 242 13.14 -1.64 8.87
C ASP A 242 11.81 -0.88 8.91
N TYR A 243 10.73 -1.62 8.66
CA TYR A 243 9.36 -1.07 8.69
C TYR A 243 9.00 -0.47 10.06
N SER A 244 9.60 -0.96 11.15
CA SER A 244 9.33 -0.47 12.51
C SER A 244 9.87 0.95 12.69
N THR A 245 11.11 1.21 12.28
CA THR A 245 11.68 2.57 12.35
C THR A 245 10.97 3.53 11.38
N GLU A 246 10.58 3.05 10.20
CA GLU A 246 9.87 3.88 9.21
C GLU A 246 8.46 4.28 9.68
N ILE A 247 7.69 3.37 10.29
CA ILE A 247 6.34 3.70 10.77
C ILE A 247 6.37 4.67 11.95
N GLU A 248 7.35 4.55 12.84
CA GLU A 248 7.54 5.51 13.94
C GLU A 248 7.99 6.87 13.40
N SER A 249 8.89 6.92 12.41
CA SER A 249 9.28 8.18 11.77
C SER A 249 8.09 8.91 11.12
N ILE A 250 7.14 8.16 10.54
CA ILE A 250 5.89 8.70 10.00
C ILE A 250 5.00 9.25 11.13
N ALA A 251 4.88 8.52 12.24
CA ALA A 251 4.07 8.93 13.38
C ALA A 251 4.63 10.21 14.03
N ASP A 252 5.94 10.26 14.27
CA ASP A 252 6.64 11.41 14.82
C ASP A 252 6.44 12.65 13.94
N TYR A 253 6.58 12.48 12.61
CA TYR A 253 6.35 13.57 11.67
C TYR A 253 4.91 14.10 11.68
N ILE A 254 3.91 13.24 11.89
CA ILE A 254 2.51 13.68 12.06
C ILE A 254 2.35 14.47 13.36
N SER A 255 2.92 13.98 14.46
CA SER A 255 2.87 14.65 15.75
C SER A 255 3.56 16.02 15.72
N ASP A 256 4.69 16.14 15.02
CA ASP A 256 5.37 17.43 14.82
C ASP A 256 4.48 18.42 14.06
N ILE A 257 3.82 17.99 12.96
CA ILE A 257 2.88 18.85 12.23
C ILE A 257 1.69 19.24 13.11
N GLU A 258 1.15 18.31 13.90
CA GLU A 258 0.02 18.59 14.79
C GLU A 258 0.40 19.63 15.86
N ASN A 259 1.60 19.50 16.45
CA ASN A 259 2.12 20.46 17.42
C ASN A 259 2.38 21.84 16.78
N ASP A 260 3.02 21.88 15.60
CA ASP A 260 3.24 23.11 14.83
C ASP A 260 1.93 23.82 14.48
N MET A 261 0.85 23.05 14.27
CA MET A 261 -0.48 23.60 14.05
C MET A 261 -1.07 24.13 15.35
N ALA A 262 -0.97 23.38 16.45
CA ALA A 262 -1.46 23.78 17.78
C ALA A 262 -0.83 25.08 18.29
N GLU A 263 0.43 25.33 17.96
CA GLU A 263 1.13 26.57 18.32
C GLU A 263 0.86 27.74 17.36
N ASN A 264 0.21 27.48 16.22
CA ASN A 264 -0.01 28.50 15.22
C ASN A 264 -1.16 29.43 15.60
N MET A 265 -0.85 30.69 15.90
CA MET A 265 -1.83 31.69 16.36
C MET A 265 -2.94 32.03 15.36
N PHE A 266 -2.83 31.60 14.10
CA PHE A 266 -3.83 31.83 13.05
C PHE A 266 -4.73 30.61 12.80
N ILE A 267 -4.56 29.52 13.55
CA ILE A 267 -5.40 28.33 13.51
C ILE A 267 -6.39 28.39 14.68
N SER A 268 -7.67 28.23 14.39
CA SER A 268 -8.73 28.31 15.42
C SER A 268 -9.01 26.97 16.09
N GLU A 269 -9.69 26.99 17.23
CA GLU A 269 -10.18 25.76 17.89
C GLU A 269 -11.04 24.87 16.99
N ASP A 270 -11.86 25.48 16.13
CA ASP A 270 -12.67 24.71 15.18
C ASP A 270 -11.81 24.08 14.06
N ASP A 271 -10.73 24.75 13.67
CA ASP A 271 -9.75 24.20 12.75
C ASP A 271 -9.03 23.00 13.37
N HIS A 272 -8.64 23.08 14.66
CA HIS A 272 -8.04 21.96 15.39
C HIS A 272 -8.95 20.74 15.45
N LYS A 273 -10.26 20.94 15.68
CA LYS A 273 -11.22 19.82 15.67
C LYS A 273 -11.24 19.12 14.32
N GLU A 274 -11.24 19.88 13.23
CA GLU A 274 -11.27 19.31 11.88
C GLU A 274 -9.97 18.57 11.53
N ILE A 275 -8.82 19.14 11.88
CA ILE A 275 -7.52 18.48 11.74
C ILE A 275 -7.50 17.17 12.53
N LYS A 276 -7.97 17.17 13.79
CA LYS A 276 -8.04 15.97 14.63
C LYS A 276 -8.91 14.87 14.04
N VAL A 277 -10.07 15.24 13.47
CA VAL A 277 -10.94 14.27 12.77
C VAL A 277 -10.21 13.61 11.61
N TYR A 278 -9.47 14.40 10.82
CA TYR A 278 -8.67 13.86 9.73
C TYR A 278 -7.53 12.96 10.24
N LEU A 279 -6.77 13.42 11.23
CA LEU A 279 -5.64 12.69 11.82
C LEU A 279 -6.07 11.36 12.46
N ALA A 280 -7.26 11.30 13.05
CA ALA A 280 -7.79 10.06 13.62
C ALA A 280 -7.84 8.91 12.59
N SER A 281 -8.17 9.22 11.32
CA SER A 281 -8.15 8.21 10.25
C SER A 281 -6.74 7.74 9.92
N LEU A 282 -5.78 8.66 9.86
CA LEU A 282 -4.38 8.38 9.53
C LEU A 282 -3.67 7.61 10.66
N LEU A 283 -3.91 7.99 11.92
CA LEU A 283 -3.40 7.29 13.10
C LEU A 283 -3.96 5.88 13.21
N LYS A 284 -5.21 5.67 12.81
CA LYS A 284 -5.82 4.34 12.72
C LYS A 284 -5.10 3.47 11.68
N ASP A 285 -4.80 4.02 10.50
CA ASP A 285 -4.05 3.31 9.47
C ASP A 285 -2.62 2.96 9.93
N ILE A 286 -1.97 3.86 10.68
CA ILE A 286 -0.67 3.60 11.31
C ILE A 286 -0.76 2.45 12.31
N ALA A 287 -1.76 2.46 13.18
CA ALA A 287 -1.94 1.40 14.17
C ALA A 287 -2.16 0.02 13.53
N PHE A 288 -2.96 -0.07 12.46
CA PHE A 288 -3.10 -1.31 11.70
C PHE A 288 -1.80 -1.75 11.04
N THR A 289 -1.02 -0.79 10.54
CA THR A 289 0.25 -1.09 9.90
C THR A 289 1.26 -1.64 10.91
N ARG A 290 1.32 -1.10 12.14
CA ARG A 290 2.12 -1.65 13.25
C ARG A 290 1.76 -3.12 13.52
N GLN A 291 0.46 -3.44 13.59
CA GLN A 291 0.00 -4.81 13.78
C GLN A 291 0.38 -5.73 12.61
N ASP A 292 0.40 -5.21 11.38
CA ASP A 292 0.88 -5.98 10.23
C ASP A 292 2.39 -6.22 10.27
N ILE A 293 3.18 -5.25 10.76
CA ILE A 293 4.64 -5.38 10.93
C ILE A 293 4.99 -6.51 11.91
N GLU A 294 4.24 -6.65 13.02
CA GLU A 294 4.44 -7.76 13.98
C GLU A 294 4.39 -9.14 13.30
N LYS A 295 3.51 -9.31 12.30
CA LYS A 295 3.36 -10.57 11.53
C LYS A 295 4.57 -10.92 10.66
N LEU A 296 5.49 -9.98 10.45
CA LEU A 296 6.73 -10.20 9.71
C LEU A 296 7.85 -10.74 10.62
N TYR A 297 7.80 -10.39 11.91
CA TYR A 297 8.79 -10.81 12.91
C TYR A 297 8.38 -12.04 13.73
N ASP A 298 7.11 -12.45 13.67
CA ASP A 298 6.57 -13.74 14.17
C ASP A 298 6.71 -14.90 13.16
#